data_AF-O84507-F1
#
_entry.id   AF-O84507-F1
#
_cell.length_a   1.000
_cell.length_b   1.000
_cell.length_c   1.000
_cell.angle_alpha   90.00
_cell.angle_beta   90.00
_cell.angle_gamma   90.00
#
_symmetry.space_group_name_H-M   'P 1'
#
loop_
_entity.id
_entity.type
_entity.pdbx_description
1 polymer ?
#
loop_
_entity_poly.entity_id
_entity_poly.type
_entity_poly.pdbx_seq_one_letter_code
_entity_poly.pdbx_strand_id
1 'polypeptide(L)'
;MLINCVFVHCEGLPIFKQLQLEEALLRTSSQNFCLVNTHLPEAVVLGISRKPERDLHVEHLKEDGIPIIRRYSGGGTVFLDADSLMVSWIINSPTPSPSSKDLLQWTQDIYAPIFPTGFKITENDYTFLDKKIGGNAQYIQKYRWVHHTTFLWNMNPKKLARYLPTPEIQPSYRQNRSHDEFLTTIYELFDSREDFLSQLKQSAASKMVWEQGSIQTLTPMLSLPHRKATQIL
;
A
#
# COMPACT_ATOMS: atom_id res chain seq x y z
N MET A 1 10.00 14.26 -19.38
CA MET A 1 11.19 13.41 -19.16
C MET A 1 10.72 12.17 -18.42
N LEU A 2 11.04 10.98 -18.92
CA LEU A 2 10.65 9.72 -18.25
C LEU A 2 11.52 9.49 -17.02
N ILE A 3 10.93 8.90 -15.99
CA ILE A 3 11.61 8.53 -14.74
C ILE A 3 12.19 7.12 -14.90
N ASN A 4 13.47 6.87 -14.61
CA ASN A 4 13.96 5.49 -14.50
C ASN A 4 13.45 4.87 -13.19
N CYS A 5 12.77 3.73 -13.27
CA CYS A 5 12.11 3.09 -12.13
C CYS A 5 12.39 1.59 -12.09
N VAL A 6 12.89 1.11 -10.95
CA VAL A 6 13.16 -0.30 -10.71
C VAL A 6 11.87 -0.99 -10.23
N PHE A 7 11.36 -1.93 -11.03
CA PHE A 7 10.22 -2.76 -10.67
C PHE A 7 10.68 -4.00 -9.91
N VAL A 8 10.12 -4.25 -8.73
CA VAL A 8 10.42 -5.44 -7.92
C VAL A 8 9.13 -6.11 -7.47
N HIS A 9 8.95 -7.37 -7.87
CA HIS A 9 7.88 -8.22 -7.36
C HIS A 9 8.37 -8.93 -6.10
N CYS A 10 7.78 -8.56 -4.96
CA CYS A 10 8.11 -9.03 -3.64
C CYS A 10 7.19 -10.17 -3.19
N GLU A 11 6.77 -11.04 -4.11
CA GLU A 11 5.79 -12.10 -3.88
C GLU A 11 6.02 -12.86 -2.56
N GLY A 12 4.99 -12.93 -1.72
CA GLY A 12 5.02 -13.66 -0.45
C GLY A 12 5.93 -13.06 0.62
N LEU A 13 6.61 -11.93 0.36
CA LEU A 13 7.50 -11.32 1.34
C LEU A 13 6.66 -10.83 2.54
N PRO A 14 6.99 -11.22 3.79
CA PRO A 14 6.28 -10.72 4.95
C PRO A 14 6.29 -9.19 4.98
N ILE A 15 5.13 -8.58 5.22
CA ILE A 15 4.99 -7.13 5.11
C ILE A 15 5.96 -6.36 6.01
N PHE A 16 6.32 -6.92 7.16
CA PHE A 16 7.36 -6.37 8.03
C PHE A 16 8.68 -6.16 7.29
N LYS A 17 9.11 -7.15 6.50
CA LYS A 17 10.35 -7.10 5.71
C LYS A 17 10.24 -6.12 4.55
N GLN A 18 9.10 -6.11 3.85
CA GLN A 18 8.87 -5.13 2.79
C GLN A 18 8.91 -3.70 3.32
N LEU A 19 8.25 -3.40 4.44
CA LEU A 19 8.23 -2.06 5.03
C LEU A 19 9.62 -1.62 5.54
N GLN A 20 10.44 -2.55 6.04
CA GLN A 20 11.85 -2.29 6.34
C GLN A 20 12.64 -1.95 5.07
N LEU A 21 12.42 -2.71 4.00
CA LEU A 21 13.07 -2.47 2.71
C LEU A 21 12.64 -1.13 2.12
N GLU A 22 11.35 -0.80 2.14
CA GLU A 22 10.83 0.50 1.70
C GLU A 22 11.50 1.66 2.43
N GLU A 23 11.60 1.59 3.76
CA GLU A 23 12.25 2.64 4.53
C GLU A 23 13.75 2.74 4.21
N ALA A 24 14.45 1.62 4.07
CA ALA A 24 15.86 1.62 3.66
C ALA A 24 16.03 2.29 2.28
N LEU A 25 15.27 1.86 1.27
CA LEU A 25 15.31 2.43 -0.09
C LEU A 25 14.93 3.92 -0.13
N LEU A 26 14.00 4.34 0.70
CA LEU A 26 13.63 5.74 0.87
C LEU A 26 14.80 6.57 1.42
N ARG A 27 15.61 6.01 2.32
CA ARG A 27 16.64 6.75 3.07
C ARG A 27 18.03 6.67 2.47
N THR A 28 18.34 5.60 1.74
CA THR A 28 19.73 5.27 1.38
C THR A 28 19.95 5.15 -0.12
N SER A 29 18.89 5.17 -0.94
CA SER A 29 18.98 5.09 -2.40
C SER A 29 18.48 6.36 -3.07
N SER A 30 19.12 6.72 -4.20
CA SER A 30 18.68 7.76 -5.12
C SER A 30 17.93 7.22 -6.33
N GLN A 31 17.71 5.90 -6.45
CA GLN A 31 16.90 5.32 -7.52
C GLN A 31 15.40 5.44 -7.22
N ASN A 32 14.56 5.29 -8.24
CA ASN A 32 13.11 5.19 -8.06
C ASN A 32 12.68 3.72 -8.08
N PHE A 33 11.67 3.37 -7.30
CA PHE A 33 11.21 1.99 -7.17
C PHE A 33 9.69 1.89 -7.27
N CYS A 34 9.23 0.81 -7.88
CA CYS A 34 7.89 0.28 -7.75
C CYS A 34 7.99 -1.12 -7.15
N LEU A 35 7.62 -1.26 -5.87
CA LEU A 35 7.55 -2.55 -5.20
C LEU A 35 6.12 -3.05 -5.28
N VAL A 36 5.92 -4.27 -5.75
CA VAL A 36 4.60 -4.92 -5.76
C VAL A 36 4.67 -6.19 -4.95
N ASN A 37 3.72 -6.42 -4.05
CA ASN A 37 3.65 -7.64 -3.26
C ASN A 37 2.27 -8.28 -3.38
N THR A 38 2.27 -9.58 -3.58
CA THR A 38 1.11 -10.45 -3.75
C THR A 38 1.29 -11.66 -2.83
N HIS A 39 0.20 -12.32 -2.45
CA HIS A 39 0.25 -13.50 -1.58
C HIS A 39 0.90 -13.22 -0.21
N LEU A 40 0.63 -12.05 0.38
CA LEU A 40 1.20 -11.68 1.66
C LEU A 40 0.73 -12.65 2.77
N PRO A 41 1.61 -13.04 3.72
CA PRO A 41 1.15 -13.68 4.93
C PRO A 41 0.30 -12.72 5.77
N GLU A 42 -0.51 -13.28 6.66
CA GLU A 42 -1.40 -12.48 7.50
C GLU A 42 -0.63 -11.53 8.42
N ALA A 43 -1.10 -10.28 8.48
CA ALA A 43 -0.57 -9.28 9.39
C ALA A 43 -1.54 -8.11 9.55
N VAL A 44 -1.46 -7.43 10.69
CA VAL A 44 -2.06 -6.11 10.87
C VAL A 44 -0.98 -5.05 10.80
N VAL A 45 -1.25 -3.96 10.07
CA VAL A 45 -0.32 -2.83 9.92
C VAL A 45 -0.99 -1.53 10.38
N LEU A 46 -0.57 -1.05 11.54
CA LEU A 46 -0.91 0.24 12.13
C LEU A 46 -0.10 1.37 11.48
N GLY A 47 -0.74 2.51 11.24
CA GLY A 47 -0.04 3.76 10.92
C GLY A 47 0.82 4.22 12.10
N ILE A 48 1.85 5.04 11.83
CA ILE A 48 2.84 5.44 12.85
C ILE A 48 2.22 6.08 14.11
N SER A 49 1.08 6.75 13.98
CA SER A 49 0.37 7.42 15.08
C SER A 49 -0.83 6.64 15.61
N ARG A 50 -1.09 5.43 15.12
CA ARG A 50 -2.24 4.61 15.51
C ARG A 50 -1.94 3.81 16.77
N LYS A 51 -3.00 3.59 17.55
CA LYS A 51 -2.96 2.96 18.86
C LYS A 51 -3.64 1.59 18.78
N PRO A 52 -2.95 0.47 19.09
CA PRO A 52 -3.52 -0.86 19.04
C PRO A 52 -4.87 -0.96 19.76
N GLU A 53 -4.99 -0.38 20.95
CA GLU A 53 -6.18 -0.43 21.79
C GLU A 53 -7.41 0.29 21.21
N ARG A 54 -7.22 1.16 20.20
CA ARG A 54 -8.32 1.86 19.50
C ARG A 54 -8.64 1.24 18.15
N ASP A 55 -7.61 0.79 17.46
CA ASP A 55 -7.72 0.36 16.07
C ASP A 55 -7.91 -1.15 15.93
N LEU A 56 -7.71 -1.95 17.01
CA LEU A 56 -7.64 -3.41 16.96
C LEU A 56 -8.42 -4.13 18.05
N HIS A 57 -8.94 -5.30 17.71
CA HIS A 57 -9.30 -6.35 18.66
C HIS A 57 -8.06 -7.21 18.97
N VAL A 58 -7.19 -6.70 19.86
CA VAL A 58 -5.86 -7.27 20.15
C VAL A 58 -5.93 -8.74 20.60
N GLU A 59 -6.92 -9.12 21.41
CA GLU A 59 -7.04 -10.50 21.90
C GLU A 59 -7.30 -11.49 20.76
N HIS A 60 -8.17 -11.18 19.79
CA HIS A 60 -8.39 -12.06 18.63
C HIS A 60 -7.14 -12.21 17.76
N LEU A 61 -6.36 -11.13 17.59
CA LEU A 61 -5.10 -11.19 16.85
C LEU A 61 -4.08 -12.10 17.53
N LYS A 62 -4.04 -12.07 18.87
CA LYS A 62 -3.16 -12.92 19.67
C LYS A 62 -3.60 -14.40 19.64
N GLU A 63 -4.91 -14.66 19.74
CA GLU A 63 -5.50 -16.01 19.61
C GLU A 63 -5.14 -16.64 18.27
N ASP A 64 -5.21 -15.87 17.19
CA ASP A 64 -5.00 -16.37 15.83
C ASP A 64 -3.53 -16.26 15.36
N GLY A 65 -2.63 -15.77 16.22
CA GLY A 65 -1.20 -15.66 15.93
C GLY A 65 -0.84 -14.63 14.86
N ILE A 66 -1.66 -13.61 14.66
CA ILE A 66 -1.48 -12.58 13.63
C ILE A 66 -0.58 -11.46 14.17
N PRO A 67 0.56 -11.17 13.50
CA PRO A 67 1.49 -10.15 13.97
C PRO A 67 0.91 -8.74 13.82
N ILE A 68 1.18 -7.90 14.81
CA ILE A 68 0.85 -6.48 14.80
C ILE A 68 2.10 -5.68 14.46
N ILE A 69 2.05 -4.89 13.40
CA ILE A 69 3.18 -4.11 12.88
C ILE A 69 2.81 -2.64 12.91
N ARG A 70 3.70 -1.78 13.41
CA ARG A 70 3.62 -0.32 13.24
C ARG A 70 4.56 0.11 12.12
N ARG A 71 4.02 0.72 11.06
CA ARG A 71 4.81 1.20 9.91
C ARG A 71 5.36 2.60 10.14
N TYR A 72 6.39 2.95 9.35
CA TYR A 72 7.03 4.27 9.36
C TYR A 72 6.19 5.41 8.75
N SER A 73 5.18 5.09 7.94
CA SER A 73 4.30 6.06 7.26
C SER A 73 3.05 6.39 8.08
N GLY A 74 2.38 7.49 7.71
CA GLY A 74 1.10 7.90 8.31
C GLY A 74 -0.08 7.04 7.86
N GLY A 75 -1.31 7.47 8.17
CA GLY A 75 -2.56 6.83 7.72
C GLY A 75 -3.25 5.96 8.76
N GLY A 76 -4.23 5.18 8.30
CA GLY A 76 -5.04 4.28 9.13
C GLY A 76 -4.41 2.90 9.33
N THR A 77 -5.24 1.96 9.74
CA THR A 77 -4.84 0.58 10.00
C THR A 77 -5.40 -0.34 8.93
N VAL A 78 -4.60 -1.31 8.50
CA VAL A 78 -5.00 -2.30 7.49
C VAL A 78 -4.71 -3.69 8.02
N PHE A 79 -5.58 -4.64 7.68
CA PHE A 79 -5.29 -6.06 7.75
C PHE A 79 -4.82 -6.49 6.36
N LEU A 80 -3.84 -7.37 6.33
CA LEU A 80 -3.26 -7.94 5.12
C LEU A 80 -3.32 -9.45 5.22
N ASP A 81 -3.56 -10.09 4.08
CA ASP A 81 -3.54 -11.53 3.89
C ASP A 81 -3.18 -11.86 2.43
N ALA A 82 -3.31 -13.13 2.04
CA ALA A 82 -2.96 -13.60 0.70
C ALA A 82 -3.79 -12.90 -0.40
N ASP A 83 -4.96 -12.35 -0.04
CA ASP A 83 -5.87 -11.61 -0.90
C ASP A 83 -5.73 -10.10 -0.80
N SER A 84 -4.58 -9.65 -0.32
CA SER A 84 -4.11 -8.28 -0.45
C SER A 84 -3.10 -8.17 -1.60
N LEU A 85 -3.15 -7.04 -2.32
CA LEU A 85 -2.15 -6.66 -3.30
C LEU A 85 -1.60 -5.29 -2.90
N MET A 86 -0.29 -5.20 -2.63
CA MET A 86 0.34 -3.95 -2.23
C MET A 86 1.22 -3.39 -3.35
N VAL A 87 1.09 -2.09 -3.62
CA VAL A 87 1.94 -1.36 -4.57
C VAL A 87 2.57 -0.17 -3.85
N SER A 88 3.89 -0.06 -3.88
CA SER A 88 4.66 1.00 -3.23
C SER A 88 5.54 1.73 -4.23
N TRP A 89 5.29 3.02 -4.39
CA TRP A 89 6.07 3.93 -5.22
C TRP A 89 7.05 4.70 -4.35
N ILE A 90 8.35 4.60 -4.63
CA ILE A 90 9.41 5.34 -3.96
C ILE A 90 10.09 6.21 -5.01
N ILE A 91 9.76 7.51 -5.04
CA ILE A 91 10.06 8.38 -6.19
C ILE A 91 10.79 9.64 -5.72
N ASN A 92 11.83 10.04 -6.46
CA ASN A 92 12.49 11.34 -6.32
C ASN A 92 11.67 12.44 -6.97
N SER A 93 11.69 13.63 -6.37
CA SER A 93 11.10 14.83 -6.94
C SER A 93 12.20 15.85 -7.29
N PRO A 94 12.24 16.37 -8.53
CA PRO A 94 13.23 17.37 -8.93
C PRO A 94 12.97 18.74 -8.28
N THR A 95 11.76 18.95 -7.78
CA THR A 95 11.33 20.12 -7.02
C THR A 95 10.94 19.69 -5.61
N PRO A 96 10.61 20.62 -4.69
CA PRO A 96 9.96 20.24 -3.45
C PRO A 96 8.77 19.31 -3.71
N SER A 97 8.65 18.26 -2.90
CA SER A 97 7.75 17.16 -3.17
C SER A 97 6.29 17.63 -3.20
N PRO A 98 5.46 17.05 -4.07
CA PRO A 98 4.06 17.44 -4.19
C PRO A 98 3.29 17.26 -2.88
N SER A 99 2.13 17.91 -2.78
CA SER A 99 1.23 17.70 -1.66
C SER A 99 0.70 16.26 -1.63
N SER A 100 0.18 15.83 -0.48
CA SER A 100 -0.40 14.50 -0.33
C SER A 100 -1.51 14.20 -1.35
N LYS A 101 -2.33 15.22 -1.66
CA LYS A 101 -3.39 15.15 -2.66
C LYS A 101 -2.83 15.00 -4.08
N ASP A 102 -1.79 15.76 -4.41
CA ASP A 102 -1.16 15.69 -5.74
C ASP A 102 -0.48 14.34 -5.96
N LEU A 103 0.13 13.76 -4.92
CA LEU A 103 0.69 12.41 -4.99
C LEU A 103 -0.40 11.35 -5.22
N LEU A 104 -1.54 11.49 -4.54
CA LEU A 104 -2.68 10.60 -4.73
C LEU A 104 -3.25 10.72 -6.16
N GLN A 105 -3.33 11.95 -6.70
CA GLN A 105 -3.71 12.17 -8.09
C GLN A 105 -2.70 11.57 -9.06
N TRP A 106 -1.40 11.73 -8.81
CA TRP A 106 -0.34 11.16 -9.66
C TRP A 106 -0.45 9.65 -9.78
N THR A 107 -0.74 8.95 -8.68
CA THR A 107 -0.99 7.51 -8.69
C THR A 107 -2.36 7.16 -9.30
N GLN A 108 -3.40 7.97 -9.12
CA GLN A 108 -4.66 7.79 -9.84
C GLN A 108 -4.45 7.83 -11.35
N ASP A 109 -3.62 8.73 -11.89
CA ASP A 109 -3.37 8.81 -13.33
C ASP A 109 -2.70 7.53 -13.88
N ILE A 110 -2.04 6.75 -13.02
CA ILE A 110 -1.45 5.46 -13.38
C ILE A 110 -2.48 4.34 -13.25
N TYR A 111 -3.33 4.36 -12.22
CA TYR A 111 -4.31 3.30 -11.99
C TYR A 111 -5.57 3.45 -12.85
N ALA A 112 -6.11 4.66 -13.03
CA ALA A 112 -7.38 4.85 -13.73
C ALA A 112 -7.44 4.20 -15.13
N PRO A 113 -6.39 4.19 -15.97
CA PRO A 113 -6.42 3.52 -17.27
C PRO A 113 -6.56 1.99 -17.22
N ILE A 114 -6.22 1.34 -16.10
CA ILE A 114 -6.28 -0.12 -15.94
C ILE A 114 -7.58 -0.59 -15.30
N PHE A 115 -8.41 0.33 -14.82
CA PHE A 115 -9.71 0.00 -14.23
C PHE A 115 -10.84 0.38 -15.20
N PRO A 116 -11.98 -0.33 -15.17
CA PRO A 116 -13.18 0.10 -15.87
C PRO A 116 -13.73 1.42 -15.29
N THR A 117 -14.66 2.03 -16.02
CA THR A 117 -15.37 3.25 -15.59
C THR A 117 -15.94 3.06 -14.18
N GLY A 118 -15.59 3.97 -13.27
CA GLY A 118 -16.02 3.92 -11.86
C GLY A 118 -14.88 3.99 -10.86
N PHE A 119 -13.63 3.74 -11.29
CA PHE A 119 -12.44 3.99 -10.46
C PHE A 119 -12.21 5.48 -10.25
N LYS A 120 -12.04 5.90 -8.99
CA LYS A 120 -11.71 7.28 -8.63
C LYS A 120 -11.10 7.36 -7.23
N ILE A 121 -10.46 8.49 -6.95
CA ILE A 121 -10.20 8.95 -5.59
C ILE A 121 -11.51 9.41 -4.94
N THR A 122 -11.78 8.90 -3.75
CA THR A 122 -12.77 9.47 -2.82
C THR A 122 -12.06 9.76 -1.50
N GLU A 123 -11.88 11.03 -1.17
CA GLU A 123 -11.03 11.50 -0.07
C GLU A 123 -9.59 10.95 -0.18
N ASN A 124 -9.21 9.99 0.68
CA ASN A 124 -7.88 9.37 0.70
C ASN A 124 -7.87 7.94 0.16
N ASP A 125 -9.00 7.46 -0.35
CA ASP A 125 -9.21 6.08 -0.75
C ASP A 125 -9.39 5.94 -2.26
N TYR A 126 -8.97 4.80 -2.81
CA TYR A 126 -9.42 4.38 -4.13
C TYR A 126 -10.75 3.66 -3.99
N THR A 127 -11.71 4.12 -4.78
CA THR A 127 -13.06 3.57 -4.81
C THR A 127 -13.40 3.08 -6.21
N PHE A 128 -14.14 1.98 -6.26
CA PHE A 128 -14.87 1.58 -7.46
C PHE A 128 -16.35 1.81 -7.18
N LEU A 129 -16.96 2.71 -7.97
CA LEU A 129 -18.29 3.26 -7.68
C LEU A 129 -18.32 3.98 -6.32
N ASP A 130 -19.03 3.46 -5.33
CA ASP A 130 -19.18 4.01 -3.98
C ASP A 130 -18.49 3.17 -2.88
N LYS A 131 -17.82 2.07 -3.27
CA LYS A 131 -17.14 1.16 -2.37
C LYS A 131 -15.63 1.31 -2.44
N LYS A 132 -14.97 1.19 -1.28
CA LYS A 132 -13.51 1.22 -1.17
C LYS A 132 -12.91 -0.08 -1.69
N ILE A 133 -11.91 0.07 -2.56
CA ILE A 133 -11.10 -1.04 -3.10
C ILE A 133 -9.61 -0.89 -2.77
N GLY A 134 -9.17 0.31 -2.38
CA GLY A 134 -7.77 0.58 -2.08
C GLY A 134 -7.60 1.62 -0.97
N GLY A 135 -6.72 1.31 -0.02
CA GLY A 135 -6.30 2.25 1.04
C GLY A 135 -4.89 2.77 0.79
N ASN A 136 -4.69 4.07 1.02
CA ASN A 136 -3.43 4.74 0.73
C ASN A 136 -2.74 5.26 1.99
N ALA A 137 -1.41 5.23 1.99
CA ALA A 137 -0.59 5.92 2.97
C ALA A 137 0.70 6.43 2.34
N GLN A 138 1.24 7.49 2.91
CA GLN A 138 2.35 8.25 2.32
C GLN A 138 3.39 8.63 3.37
N TYR A 139 4.63 8.81 2.89
CA TYR A 139 5.71 9.45 3.64
C TYR A 139 6.43 10.43 2.71
N ILE A 140 6.41 11.72 3.04
CA ILE A 140 6.91 12.78 2.15
C ILE A 140 8.13 13.44 2.79
N GLN A 141 9.25 13.43 2.07
CA GLN A 141 10.44 14.23 2.35
C GLN A 141 10.50 15.41 1.37
N LYS A 142 11.48 16.31 1.53
CA LYS A 142 11.59 17.49 0.67
C LYS A 142 11.71 17.13 -0.82
N TYR A 143 12.51 16.12 -1.19
CA TYR A 143 12.78 15.78 -2.59
C TYR A 143 12.54 14.30 -2.93
N ARG A 144 11.80 13.59 -2.08
CA ARG A 144 11.56 12.15 -2.23
C ARG A 144 10.32 11.77 -1.44
N TRP A 145 9.56 10.83 -1.95
CA TRP A 145 8.33 10.41 -1.28
C TRP A 145 8.07 8.92 -1.48
N VAL A 146 7.28 8.38 -0.56
CA VAL A 146 6.65 7.07 -0.70
C VAL A 146 5.15 7.25 -0.76
N HIS A 147 4.52 6.56 -1.71
CA HIS A 147 3.08 6.32 -1.75
C HIS A 147 2.87 4.82 -1.82
N HIS A 148 2.22 4.23 -0.83
CA HIS A 148 1.82 2.83 -0.90
C HIS A 148 0.30 2.67 -0.85
N THR A 149 -0.16 1.73 -1.67
CA THR A 149 -1.55 1.38 -1.85
C THR A 149 -1.72 -0.08 -1.47
N THR A 150 -2.72 -0.39 -0.65
CA THR A 150 -3.20 -1.76 -0.46
C THR A 150 -4.52 -1.90 -1.20
N PHE A 151 -4.54 -2.68 -2.27
CA PHE A 151 -5.74 -3.10 -2.96
C PHE A 151 -6.31 -4.38 -2.35
N LEU A 152 -7.63 -4.43 -2.24
CA LEU A 152 -8.38 -5.61 -1.81
C LEU A 152 -8.52 -6.53 -3.02
N TRP A 153 -7.62 -7.50 -3.18
CA TRP A 153 -7.63 -8.39 -4.34
C TRP A 153 -8.87 -9.27 -4.33
N ASN A 154 -9.01 -10.16 -3.34
CA ASN A 154 -10.19 -11.01 -3.14
C ASN A 154 -10.52 -11.20 -1.65
N MET A 155 -10.17 -10.22 -0.82
CA MET A 155 -10.26 -10.33 0.63
C MET A 155 -11.72 -10.46 1.06
N ASN A 156 -12.00 -11.37 2.00
CA ASN A 156 -13.31 -11.47 2.65
C ASN A 156 -13.49 -10.33 3.67
N PRO A 157 -14.34 -9.31 3.41
CA PRO A 157 -14.46 -8.17 4.31
C PRO A 157 -15.06 -8.52 5.67
N LYS A 158 -15.79 -9.63 5.79
CA LYS A 158 -16.36 -10.08 7.07
C LYS A 158 -15.26 -10.54 8.04
N LYS A 159 -14.14 -11.04 7.52
CA LYS A 159 -12.97 -11.42 8.32
C LYS A 159 -12.35 -10.20 9.01
N LEU A 160 -12.39 -9.03 8.37
CA LEU A 160 -11.86 -7.78 8.93
C LEU A 160 -12.51 -7.42 10.25
N ALA A 161 -13.81 -7.66 10.40
CA ALA A 161 -14.55 -7.33 11.62
C ALA A 161 -14.08 -8.10 12.85
N ARG A 162 -13.42 -9.27 12.67
CA ARG A 162 -12.80 -10.00 13.78
C ARG A 162 -11.62 -9.25 14.39
N TYR A 163 -10.85 -8.54 13.56
CA TYR A 163 -9.58 -7.93 13.96
C TYR A 163 -9.64 -6.41 14.08
N LEU A 164 -10.47 -5.77 13.27
CA LEU A 164 -10.57 -4.33 13.14
C LEU A 164 -11.98 -3.88 13.56
N PRO A 165 -12.13 -3.15 14.68
CA PRO A 165 -13.37 -2.43 14.99
C PRO A 165 -13.73 -1.45 13.87
N THR A 166 -14.97 -0.97 13.88
CA THR A 166 -15.36 0.18 13.07
C THR A 166 -14.50 1.39 13.51
N PRO A 167 -13.74 2.02 12.60
CA PRO A 167 -12.84 3.11 12.99
C PRO A 167 -13.60 4.29 13.61
N GLU A 168 -13.03 4.94 14.63
CA GLU A 168 -13.60 6.19 15.16
C GLU A 168 -13.52 7.33 14.12
N ILE A 169 -12.40 7.38 13.39
CA ILE A 169 -12.17 8.33 12.29
C ILE A 169 -12.40 7.60 10.97
N GLN A 170 -13.47 7.97 10.28
CA GLN A 170 -13.89 7.37 9.02
C GLN A 170 -13.96 8.45 7.94
N PRO A 171 -13.75 8.10 6.67
CA PRO A 171 -14.06 9.01 5.59
C PRO A 171 -15.57 9.26 5.56
N SER A 172 -15.98 10.48 5.18
CA SER A 172 -17.39 10.91 5.27
C SER A 172 -18.34 10.04 4.45
N TYR A 173 -17.88 9.53 3.31
CA TYR A 173 -18.65 8.65 2.43
C TYR A 173 -18.82 7.22 2.95
N ARG A 174 -18.16 6.85 4.06
CA ARG A 174 -18.42 5.56 4.70
C ARG A 174 -19.84 5.47 5.24
N GLN A 175 -20.39 6.58 5.74
CA GLN A 175 -21.77 6.65 6.24
C GLN A 175 -22.09 5.56 7.29
N ASN A 176 -21.12 5.23 8.15
CA ASN A 176 -21.21 4.18 9.18
C ASN A 176 -21.52 2.76 8.65
N ARG A 177 -21.36 2.51 7.34
CA ARG A 177 -21.43 1.18 6.76
C ARG A 177 -20.46 0.22 7.45
N SER A 178 -20.90 -1.04 7.60
CA SER A 178 -20.04 -2.13 8.05
C SER A 178 -18.89 -2.35 7.05
N HIS A 179 -17.88 -3.14 7.42
CA HIS A 179 -16.76 -3.42 6.52
C HIS A 179 -17.22 -4.08 5.20
N ASP A 180 -18.19 -4.99 5.24
CA ASP A 180 -18.71 -5.68 4.05
C ASP A 180 -19.63 -4.84 3.18
N GLU A 181 -20.30 -3.83 3.75
CA GLU A 181 -21.06 -2.85 2.99
C GLU A 181 -20.15 -1.78 2.35
N PHE A 182 -19.05 -1.42 3.03
CA PHE A 182 -18.15 -0.34 2.63
C PHE A 182 -17.07 -0.76 1.63
N LEU A 183 -16.62 -2.01 1.72
CA LEU A 183 -15.51 -2.54 0.93
C LEU A 183 -16.02 -3.40 -0.23
N THR A 184 -15.24 -3.43 -1.31
CA THR A 184 -15.36 -4.44 -2.37
C THR A 184 -13.97 -4.82 -2.86
N THR A 185 -13.88 -5.87 -3.65
CA THR A 185 -12.63 -6.41 -4.16
C THR A 185 -12.43 -6.08 -5.63
N ILE A 186 -11.20 -6.23 -6.12
CA ILE A 186 -10.84 -6.03 -7.53
C ILE A 186 -10.70 -7.33 -8.32
N TYR A 187 -10.92 -8.49 -7.68
CA TYR A 187 -10.74 -9.82 -8.26
C TYR A 187 -11.43 -9.99 -9.63
N GLU A 188 -12.70 -9.60 -9.71
CA GLU A 188 -13.52 -9.74 -10.93
C GLU A 188 -13.22 -8.66 -11.98
N LEU A 189 -12.32 -7.72 -11.70
CA LEU A 189 -11.96 -6.62 -12.61
C LEU A 189 -10.70 -6.95 -13.44
N PHE A 190 -9.99 -8.03 -13.11
CA PHE A 190 -8.73 -8.43 -13.73
C PHE A 190 -8.70 -9.94 -13.91
N ASP A 191 -8.03 -10.43 -14.97
CA ASP A 191 -7.97 -11.88 -15.23
C ASP A 191 -7.10 -12.61 -14.20
N SER A 192 -6.06 -11.93 -13.70
CA SER A 192 -5.08 -12.47 -12.75
C SER A 192 -4.27 -11.34 -12.10
N ARG A 193 -3.49 -11.64 -11.06
CA ARG A 193 -2.56 -10.66 -10.49
C ARG A 193 -1.49 -10.28 -11.52
N GLU A 194 -1.06 -11.22 -12.35
CA GLU A 194 -0.10 -11.02 -13.44
C GLU A 194 -0.65 -10.04 -14.49
N ASP A 195 -1.94 -10.16 -14.81
CA ASP A 195 -2.65 -9.22 -15.68
C ASP A 195 -2.66 -7.80 -15.07
N PHE A 196 -3.03 -7.66 -13.79
CA PHE A 196 -2.94 -6.38 -13.08
C PHE A 196 -1.53 -5.78 -13.15
N LEU A 197 -0.49 -6.58 -12.87
CA LEU A 197 0.91 -6.15 -12.91
C LEU A 197 1.33 -5.72 -14.32
N SER A 198 0.89 -6.44 -15.35
CA SER A 198 1.17 -6.13 -16.75
C SER A 198 0.53 -4.80 -17.16
N GLN A 199 -0.76 -4.63 -16.88
CA GLN A 199 -1.48 -3.40 -17.17
C GLN A 199 -0.91 -2.21 -16.38
N LEU A 200 -0.56 -2.40 -15.11
CA LEU A 200 0.10 -1.39 -14.27
C LEU A 200 1.39 -0.89 -14.93
N LYS A 201 2.25 -1.81 -15.37
CA LYS A 201 3.51 -1.47 -16.06
C LYS A 201 3.27 -0.72 -17.35
N GLN A 202 2.29 -1.16 -18.15
CA GLN A 202 1.93 -0.53 -19.41
C GLN A 202 1.40 0.89 -19.20
N SER A 203 0.49 1.09 -18.25
CA SER A 203 -0.09 2.40 -17.93
C SER A 203 0.98 3.39 -17.45
N ALA A 204 1.86 2.94 -16.54
CA ALA A 204 2.93 3.80 -16.02
C ALA A 204 4.05 4.09 -17.03
N ALA A 205 4.17 3.32 -18.13
CA ALA A 205 5.22 3.51 -19.15
C ALA A 205 5.17 4.90 -19.82
N SER A 206 4.03 5.60 -19.76
CA SER A 206 3.92 7.00 -20.17
C SER A 206 4.70 7.98 -19.28
N LYS A 207 5.03 7.59 -18.05
CA LYS A 207 5.72 8.40 -17.03
C LYS A 207 7.13 7.87 -16.70
N MET A 208 7.41 6.60 -16.95
CA MET A 208 8.66 5.96 -16.53
C MET A 208 9.21 4.92 -17.52
N VAL A 209 10.52 4.68 -17.43
CA VAL A 209 11.22 3.57 -18.05
C VAL A 209 11.50 2.52 -16.99
N TRP A 210 11.25 1.26 -17.32
CA TRP A 210 11.35 0.15 -16.39
C TRP A 210 12.73 -0.52 -16.41
N GLU A 211 13.28 -0.72 -15.23
CA GLU A 211 14.37 -1.64 -14.95
C GLU A 211 13.83 -2.78 -14.08
N GLN A 212 14.25 -4.01 -14.33
CA GLN A 212 13.81 -5.15 -13.50
C GLN A 212 14.77 -5.32 -12.32
N GLY A 213 14.24 -5.35 -11.10
CA GLY A 213 14.98 -5.64 -9.88
C GLY A 213 14.51 -6.93 -9.19
N SER A 214 15.17 -7.27 -8.08
CA SER A 214 14.80 -8.41 -7.22
C SER A 214 15.06 -8.07 -5.75
N ILE A 215 14.43 -8.81 -4.83
CA ILE A 215 14.66 -8.62 -3.39
C ILE A 215 16.14 -8.84 -3.03
N GLN A 216 16.79 -9.81 -3.67
CA GLN A 216 18.17 -10.19 -3.39
C GLN A 216 19.14 -9.03 -3.68
N THR A 217 18.92 -8.27 -4.76
CA THR A 217 19.77 -7.13 -5.11
C THR A 217 19.55 -5.93 -4.19
N LEU A 218 18.37 -5.81 -3.58
CA LEU A 218 18.02 -4.70 -2.70
C LEU A 218 18.30 -4.96 -1.21
N THR A 219 18.41 -6.24 -0.81
CA THR A 219 18.67 -6.65 0.57
C THR A 219 19.89 -5.95 1.22
N PRO A 220 21.02 -5.70 0.52
CA PRO A 220 22.14 -4.97 1.10
C PRO A 220 21.78 -3.58 1.65
N MET A 221 20.76 -2.91 1.11
CA MET A 221 20.31 -1.59 1.59
C MET A 221 19.85 -1.62 3.05
N LEU A 222 19.34 -2.75 3.54
CA LEU A 222 18.90 -2.91 4.93
C LEU A 222 20.05 -2.76 5.95
N SER A 223 21.29 -2.99 5.52
CA SER A 223 22.48 -2.86 6.34
C SER A 223 22.97 -1.41 6.49
N LEU A 224 22.58 -0.53 5.56
CA LEU A 224 22.99 0.87 5.56
C LEU A 224 22.32 1.64 6.72
N PRO A 225 22.98 2.66 7.30
CA PRO A 225 22.38 3.44 8.38
C PRO A 225 21.09 4.15 7.97
N HIS A 226 19.99 3.84 8.66
CA HIS A 226 18.68 4.49 8.51
C HIS A 226 17.87 4.32 9.81
N ARG A 227 16.70 4.99 9.90
CA ARG A 227 15.93 5.14 11.14
C ARG A 227 15.35 3.82 11.69
N LYS A 228 15.05 2.83 10.84
CA LYS A 228 14.45 1.53 11.23
C LYS A 228 13.19 1.72 12.09
N ALA A 229 12.27 2.57 11.63
CA ALA A 229 11.07 2.97 12.37
C ALA A 229 9.95 1.91 12.36
N THR A 230 9.93 1.01 11.37
CA THR A 230 8.95 -0.08 11.34
C THR A 230 9.24 -1.11 12.43
N GLN A 231 8.23 -1.45 13.24
CA GLN A 231 8.37 -2.31 14.42
C GLN A 231 7.24 -3.34 14.50
N ILE A 232 7.54 -4.52 15.02
CA ILE A 232 6.53 -5.47 15.52
C ILE A 232 6.18 -5.06 16.95
N LEU A 233 4.90 -5.06 17.30
CA LEU A 233 4.37 -4.73 18.63
C LEU A 233 4.10 -5.99 19.46
#